data_AF-A0A8B6XY73-F1
#
_entry.id   AF-A0A8B6XY73-F1
#
_cell.length_a   1.000
_cell.length_b   1.000
_cell.length_c   1.000
_cell.angle_alpha   90.00
_cell.angle_beta   90.00
_cell.angle_gamma   90.00
#
_symmetry.space_group_name_H-M   'P 1'
#
loop_
_entity.id
_entity.type
_entity.pdbx_description
1 polymer ?
#
loop_
_entity_poly.entity_id
_entity_poly.type
_entity_poly.pdbx_seq_one_letter_code
_entity_poly.pdbx_strand_id
1 'polypeptide(L)'
;MKGTPAEKQKIIQMLMTEKKENEDFLNSDVSQRLEDVCLNDTDRLWDRLTEDEKHIFLKKIHSGNVNFLSDWQPWWEVERLKVVDISDKFIQVECPKILKNIPDLKHILSKSPSSNVQYNIMEVILVYIYSMRLHNGDLYDYPEDSLNIIFSLSKSLSQNYMFDSLSCVIYTLTENINRNKLVNASLITLYLKDAELILVSKDHYVLVLLSDLYRFLKWCKKYFPSKLGMAPAIYKTMKKLYFYIAFAKQFSYNISEISLELYSIRNKMVEESKLINQQRNDIEANLEQLKLKQQQKVLIEEIH
;
A
#
# COMPACT_ATOMS: atom_id res chain seq x y z
N MET A 1 5.50 19.36 4.87
CA MET A 1 6.50 19.93 3.95
C MET A 1 5.76 20.46 2.74
N LYS A 2 6.09 21.64 2.19
CA LYS A 2 5.39 22.23 1.03
C LYS A 2 5.34 21.20 -0.12
N GLY A 3 4.17 20.90 -0.66
CA GLY A 3 4.01 20.00 -1.80
C GLY A 3 4.91 20.45 -2.95
N THR A 4 5.49 19.47 -3.64
CA THR A 4 6.60 19.74 -4.55
C THR A 4 6.09 20.53 -5.76
N PRO A 5 6.89 21.45 -6.33
CA PRO A 5 6.54 22.13 -7.58
C PRO A 5 6.16 21.16 -8.72
N ALA A 6 6.71 19.94 -8.69
CA ALA A 6 6.41 18.86 -9.62
C ALA A 6 4.97 18.32 -9.46
N GLU A 7 4.49 18.08 -8.23
CA GLU A 7 3.10 17.68 -7.98
C GLU A 7 2.11 18.73 -8.49
N LYS A 8 2.43 20.01 -8.29
CA LYS A 8 1.59 21.14 -8.71
C LYS A 8 1.45 21.18 -10.22
N GLN A 9 2.58 21.00 -10.91
CA GLN A 9 2.62 20.92 -12.37
C GLN A 9 1.82 19.72 -12.89
N LYS A 10 1.84 18.57 -12.20
CA LYS A 10 1.04 17.39 -12.60
C LYS A 10 -0.46 17.62 -12.46
N ILE A 11 -0.92 18.25 -11.37
CA ILE A 11 -2.34 18.60 -11.19
C ILE A 11 -2.78 19.59 -12.28
N ILE A 12 -1.97 20.61 -12.56
CA ILE A 12 -2.23 21.58 -13.63
C ILE A 12 -2.29 20.87 -14.99
N GLN A 13 -1.33 20.00 -15.29
CA GLN A 13 -1.28 19.23 -16.54
C GLN A 13 -2.50 18.31 -16.67
N MET A 14 -2.93 17.66 -15.58
CA MET A 14 -4.12 16.81 -15.57
C MET A 14 -5.39 17.60 -15.92
N LEU A 15 -5.58 18.78 -15.30
CA LEU A 15 -6.72 19.66 -15.57
C LEU A 15 -6.68 20.23 -17.00
N MET A 16 -5.49 20.55 -17.51
CA MET A 16 -5.31 21.07 -18.86
C MET A 16 -5.54 20.02 -19.95
N THR A 17 -5.11 18.76 -19.74
CA THR A 17 -5.25 17.70 -20.74
C THR A 17 -6.72 17.40 -21.05
N GLU A 18 -7.60 17.32 -20.04
CA GLU A 18 -9.04 17.08 -20.28
C GLU A 18 -9.79 18.33 -20.75
N LYS A 19 -9.32 19.53 -20.39
CA LYS A 19 -9.86 20.78 -20.97
C LYS A 19 -9.57 20.89 -22.46
N LYS A 20 -8.48 20.29 -22.98
CA LYS A 20 -8.20 20.26 -24.42
C LYS A 20 -9.10 19.30 -25.20
N GLU A 21 -9.68 18.31 -24.54
CA GLU A 21 -10.61 17.35 -25.16
C GLU A 21 -12.06 17.88 -25.20
N ASN A 22 -12.37 18.96 -24.48
CA ASN A 22 -13.65 19.66 -24.53
C ASN A 22 -13.44 21.11 -25.04
N GLU A 23 -13.71 21.36 -26.32
CA GLU A 23 -13.40 22.63 -27.01
C GLU A 23 -14.11 23.89 -26.44
N ASP A 24 -15.07 23.72 -25.51
CA ASP A 24 -15.83 24.83 -24.89
C ASP A 24 -15.15 25.49 -23.67
N PHE A 25 -13.98 25.02 -23.21
CA PHE A 25 -13.41 25.40 -21.90
C PHE A 25 -12.32 26.50 -21.90
N LEU A 26 -12.14 27.23 -23.00
CA LEU A 26 -11.11 28.28 -23.11
C LEU A 26 -11.54 29.60 -22.45
N ASN A 27 -11.55 29.69 -21.11
CA ASN A 27 -11.58 31.03 -20.48
C ASN A 27 -11.02 31.22 -19.06
N SER A 28 -10.19 30.32 -18.52
CA SER A 28 -9.27 30.73 -17.43
C SER A 28 -8.03 29.87 -17.38
N ASP A 29 -6.86 30.52 -17.29
CA ASP A 29 -5.59 29.84 -17.12
C ASP A 29 -5.47 29.34 -15.67
N VAL A 30 -5.71 28.04 -15.50
CA VAL A 30 -5.58 27.31 -14.23
C VAL A 30 -4.19 27.49 -13.63
N SER A 31 -3.17 27.65 -14.48
CA SER A 31 -1.78 27.85 -14.07
C SER A 31 -1.62 29.11 -13.23
N GLN A 32 -2.21 30.22 -13.68
CA GLN A 32 -2.15 31.52 -12.99
C GLN A 32 -2.92 31.52 -11.67
N ARG A 33 -4.11 30.89 -11.64
CA ARG A 33 -4.95 30.82 -10.42
C ARG A 33 -4.31 30.01 -9.31
N LEU A 34 -3.53 29.00 -9.67
CA LEU A 34 -2.86 28.10 -8.74
C LEU A 34 -1.46 28.58 -8.35
N GLU A 35 -0.85 29.54 -9.04
CA GLU A 35 0.56 29.95 -8.87
C GLU A 35 0.96 30.26 -7.40
N ASP A 36 0.11 30.96 -6.66
CA ASP A 36 0.37 31.34 -5.26
C ASP A 36 -0.15 30.32 -4.21
N VAL A 37 -0.83 29.26 -4.65
CA VAL A 37 -1.46 28.29 -3.75
C VAL A 37 -0.45 27.23 -3.30
N CYS A 38 -0.42 26.98 -1.99
CA CYS A 38 0.34 25.89 -1.39
C CYS A 38 -0.49 24.60 -1.48
N LEU A 39 0.07 23.54 -2.06
CA LEU A 39 -0.62 22.25 -2.22
C LEU A 39 -1.01 21.57 -0.90
N ASN A 40 -0.36 21.92 0.21
CA ASN A 40 -0.70 21.38 1.53
C ASN A 40 -1.93 22.01 2.15
N ASP A 41 -2.40 23.14 1.59
CA ASP A 41 -3.65 23.76 1.99
C ASP A 41 -4.73 23.27 1.04
N THR A 42 -5.18 22.04 1.28
CA THR A 42 -6.13 21.32 0.41
C THR A 42 -7.44 22.10 0.25
N ASP A 43 -7.88 22.78 1.30
CA ASP A 43 -9.12 23.55 1.30
C ASP A 43 -8.98 24.79 0.41
N ARG A 44 -7.89 25.55 0.53
CA ARG A 44 -7.62 26.69 -0.36
C ARG A 44 -7.37 26.27 -1.80
N LEU A 45 -6.73 25.12 -2.01
CA LEU A 45 -6.54 24.54 -3.33
C LEU A 45 -7.89 24.20 -3.96
N TRP A 46 -8.76 23.54 -3.21
CA TRP A 46 -10.10 23.16 -3.64
C TRP A 46 -10.95 24.37 -3.99
N ASP A 47 -10.96 25.40 -3.14
CA ASP A 47 -11.75 26.63 -3.35
C ASP A 47 -11.29 27.44 -4.56
N ARG A 48 -10.01 27.30 -4.94
CA ARG A 48 -9.44 27.96 -6.10
C ARG A 48 -9.75 27.26 -7.40
N LEU A 49 -10.28 26.04 -7.40
CA LEU A 49 -10.74 25.33 -8.58
C LEU A 49 -12.18 25.73 -8.94
N THR A 50 -12.50 25.79 -10.24
CA THR A 50 -13.89 25.96 -10.68
C THR A 50 -14.68 24.69 -10.42
N GLU A 51 -16.01 24.79 -10.41
CA GLU A 51 -16.88 23.61 -10.24
C GLU A 51 -16.61 22.54 -11.32
N ASP A 52 -16.31 22.95 -12.55
CA ASP A 52 -15.94 22.02 -13.62
C ASP A 52 -14.57 21.36 -13.40
N GLU A 53 -13.58 22.10 -12.89
CA GLU A 53 -12.25 21.56 -12.55
C GLU A 53 -12.34 20.58 -11.37
N LYS A 54 -13.16 20.88 -10.36
CA LYS A 54 -13.47 19.96 -9.27
C LYS A 54 -14.15 18.70 -9.81
N HIS A 55 -15.10 18.85 -10.74
CA HIS A 55 -15.79 17.72 -11.35
C HIS A 55 -14.83 16.84 -12.17
N ILE A 56 -13.93 17.43 -12.96
CA ILE A 56 -12.87 16.70 -13.70
C ILE A 56 -11.97 15.95 -12.72
N PHE A 57 -11.51 16.62 -11.65
CA PHE A 57 -10.67 15.99 -10.63
C PHE A 57 -11.37 14.81 -9.95
N LEU A 58 -12.62 14.99 -9.51
CA LEU A 58 -13.42 13.92 -8.88
C LEU A 58 -13.71 12.77 -9.83
N LYS A 59 -14.08 13.07 -11.08
CA LYS A 59 -14.33 12.06 -12.11
C LYS A 59 -13.08 11.21 -12.34
N LYS A 60 -11.89 11.82 -12.36
CA LYS A 60 -10.63 11.13 -12.59
C LYS A 60 -10.23 10.26 -11.39
N ILE A 61 -10.40 10.77 -10.17
CA ILE A 61 -10.24 9.96 -8.95
C ILE A 61 -11.20 8.78 -8.93
N HIS A 62 -12.49 9.00 -9.20
CA HIS A 62 -13.51 7.96 -9.20
C HIS A 62 -13.33 6.93 -10.32
N SER A 63 -12.76 7.34 -11.46
CA SER A 63 -12.39 6.44 -12.55
C SER A 63 -11.18 5.54 -12.24
N GLY A 64 -10.49 5.78 -11.12
CA GLY A 64 -9.26 5.07 -10.74
C GLY A 64 -8.04 5.43 -11.60
N ASN A 65 -8.16 6.36 -12.55
CA ASN A 65 -7.07 6.79 -13.41
C ASN A 65 -6.24 7.89 -12.73
N VAL A 66 -5.44 7.49 -11.75
CA VAL A 66 -4.59 8.37 -10.94
C VAL A 66 -3.15 8.47 -11.45
N ASN A 67 -2.90 8.17 -12.73
CA ASN A 67 -1.57 8.21 -13.38
C ASN A 67 -0.85 9.58 -13.32
N PHE A 68 -1.47 10.60 -12.73
CA PHE A 68 -0.87 11.90 -12.44
C PHE A 68 -0.21 11.97 -11.06
N LEU A 69 -0.41 11.00 -10.17
CA LEU A 69 0.41 10.83 -8.97
C LEU A 69 1.78 10.30 -9.40
N SER A 70 2.85 10.72 -8.73
CA SER A 70 4.16 10.11 -8.95
C SER A 70 4.09 8.66 -8.49
N ASP A 71 4.26 7.69 -9.38
CA ASP A 71 4.31 6.28 -9.00
C ASP A 71 5.51 6.09 -8.06
N TRP A 72 5.23 6.01 -6.76
CA TRP A 72 6.25 5.61 -5.81
C TRP A 72 6.64 4.17 -6.15
N GLN A 73 7.91 3.99 -6.51
CA GLN A 73 8.47 2.67 -6.70
C GLN A 73 8.87 2.09 -5.34
N PRO A 74 8.28 0.96 -4.92
CA PRO A 74 8.67 0.35 -3.67
C PRO A 74 10.14 -0.02 -3.68
N TRP A 75 10.87 0.38 -2.64
CA TRP A 75 12.31 0.15 -2.53
C TRP A 75 12.69 -1.34 -2.50
N TRP A 76 11.72 -2.24 -2.27
CA TRP A 76 11.91 -3.69 -2.32
C TRP A 76 11.74 -4.30 -3.72
N GLU A 77 11.23 -3.56 -4.70
CA GLU A 77 11.13 -4.00 -6.11
C GLU A 77 12.45 -3.85 -6.87
N VAL A 78 13.46 -3.21 -6.28
CA VAL A 78 14.78 -3.07 -6.90
C VAL A 78 15.46 -4.43 -6.97
N GLU A 79 15.49 -5.00 -8.17
CA GLU A 79 16.33 -6.14 -8.51
C GLU A 79 17.77 -5.81 -8.17
N ARG A 80 18.34 -6.53 -7.20
CA ARG A 80 19.79 -6.60 -7.09
C ARG A 80 20.29 -7.45 -8.26
N LEU A 81 20.44 -6.84 -9.43
CA LEU A 81 21.19 -7.42 -10.54
C LEU A 81 22.59 -7.73 -10.03
N LYS A 82 22.80 -9.00 -9.63
CA LYS A 82 24.13 -9.56 -9.43
C LYS A 82 24.67 -9.88 -10.83
N VAL A 83 25.18 -8.85 -11.49
CA VAL A 83 26.18 -8.79 -12.57
C VAL A 83 25.93 -7.41 -13.20
N VAL A 84 26.80 -6.46 -12.88
CA VAL A 84 26.78 -5.11 -13.45
C VAL A 84 27.62 -5.15 -14.71
N ASP A 85 26.98 -5.04 -15.88
CA ASP A 85 27.64 -4.46 -17.04
C ASP A 85 27.72 -2.94 -16.83
N ILE A 86 28.86 -2.36 -17.20
CA ILE A 86 29.34 -1.03 -16.77
C ILE A 86 28.53 0.15 -17.40
N SER A 87 27.41 -0.08 -18.07
CA SER A 87 26.73 0.95 -18.87
C SER A 87 25.41 1.51 -18.33
N ASP A 88 24.75 0.88 -17.38
CA ASP A 88 23.37 1.26 -17.07
C ASP A 88 23.26 2.15 -15.83
N LYS A 89 22.71 3.34 -16.04
CA LYS A 89 22.36 4.31 -14.99
C LYS A 89 21.28 3.69 -14.09
N PHE A 90 21.70 3.03 -13.02
CA PHE A 90 20.79 2.52 -12.00
C PHE A 90 19.99 3.69 -11.40
N ILE A 91 18.66 3.63 -11.52
CA ILE A 91 17.76 4.46 -10.73
C ILE A 91 17.97 4.05 -9.27
N GLN A 92 18.68 4.88 -8.51
CA GLN A 92 18.96 4.62 -7.11
C GLN A 92 17.70 4.92 -6.30
N VAL A 93 16.83 3.91 -6.11
CA VAL A 93 15.65 4.05 -5.26
C VAL A 93 16.11 4.21 -3.81
N GLU A 94 15.64 5.27 -3.13
CA GLU A 94 16.04 5.56 -1.76
C GLU A 94 15.44 4.53 -0.79
N CYS A 95 16.30 3.63 -0.30
CA CYS A 95 15.92 2.59 0.65
C CYS A 95 16.16 3.06 2.10
N PRO A 96 15.19 2.91 3.02
CA PRO A 96 15.39 3.31 4.41
C PRO A 96 16.55 2.57 5.08
N LYS A 97 17.16 3.20 6.10
CA LYS A 97 18.34 2.63 6.77
C LYS A 97 17.96 1.60 7.83
N ILE A 98 18.81 0.61 8.08
CA ILE A 98 18.67 -0.30 9.24
C ILE A 98 19.08 0.45 10.52
N LEU A 99 18.43 0.18 11.66
CA LEU A 99 18.86 0.70 12.96
C LEU A 99 20.29 0.22 13.27
N LYS A 100 21.18 1.14 13.68
CA LYS A 100 22.59 0.82 13.95
C LYS A 100 22.79 -0.10 15.15
N ASN A 101 22.03 0.13 16.23
CA ASN A 101 22.23 -0.53 17.52
C ASN A 101 21.13 -1.57 17.77
N ILE A 102 21.10 -2.63 16.97
CA ILE A 102 20.17 -3.74 17.19
C ILE A 102 20.73 -4.60 18.34
N PRO A 103 19.98 -4.79 19.43
CA PRO A 103 20.44 -5.56 20.59
C PRO A 103 20.52 -7.05 20.26
N ASP A 104 21.38 -7.77 20.97
CA ASP A 104 21.31 -9.24 21.00
C ASP A 104 20.05 -9.64 21.78
N LEU A 105 19.33 -10.63 21.25
CA LEU A 105 18.11 -11.13 21.88
C LEU A 105 18.38 -11.70 23.27
N LYS A 106 19.57 -12.23 23.53
CA LYS A 106 20.00 -12.72 24.85
C LYS A 106 19.98 -11.62 25.92
N HIS A 107 20.11 -10.35 25.52
CA HIS A 107 20.00 -9.22 26.45
C HIS A 107 18.56 -8.76 26.68
N ILE A 108 17.61 -9.21 25.85
CA ILE A 108 16.19 -8.87 25.96
C ILE A 108 15.41 -9.98 26.67
N LEU A 109 15.72 -11.25 26.37
CA LEU A 109 15.00 -12.40 26.86
C LEU A 109 15.90 -13.38 27.60
N SER A 110 15.41 -13.87 28.74
CA SER A 110 16.03 -14.95 29.50
C SER A 110 15.65 -16.35 29.00
N LYS A 111 14.59 -16.46 28.19
CA LYS A 111 14.09 -17.70 27.59
C LYS A 111 14.06 -17.58 26.09
N SER A 112 14.16 -18.71 25.38
CA SER A 112 13.99 -18.72 23.92
C SER A 112 12.60 -18.17 23.55
N PRO A 113 12.50 -17.28 22.56
CA PRO A 113 11.20 -16.83 22.05
C PRO A 113 10.45 -18.00 21.40
N SER A 114 9.13 -17.86 21.29
CA SER A 114 8.30 -18.77 20.49
C SER A 114 8.66 -18.67 19.01
N SER A 115 8.66 -19.79 18.29
CA SER A 115 8.81 -19.82 16.83
C SER A 115 7.72 -19.03 16.11
N ASN A 116 6.54 -18.93 16.71
CA ASN A 116 5.37 -18.23 16.15
C ASN A 116 5.56 -16.72 16.02
N VAL A 117 6.59 -16.14 16.63
CA VAL A 117 6.95 -14.71 16.45
C VAL A 117 7.16 -14.39 14.97
N GLN A 118 7.61 -15.36 14.18
CA GLN A 118 7.79 -15.20 12.74
C GLN A 118 6.49 -14.83 12.01
N TYR A 119 5.34 -15.36 12.44
CA TYR A 119 4.04 -15.03 11.85
C TYR A 119 3.54 -13.64 12.27
N ASN A 120 3.86 -13.20 13.48
CA ASN A 120 3.63 -11.80 13.85
C ASN A 120 4.49 -10.84 13.03
N ILE A 121 5.75 -11.19 12.75
CA ILE A 121 6.61 -10.41 11.87
C ILE A 121 6.02 -10.36 10.45
N MET A 122 5.49 -11.48 9.95
CA MET A 122 4.77 -11.52 8.67
C MET A 122 3.56 -10.59 8.63
N GLU A 123 2.76 -10.57 9.69
CA GLU A 123 1.64 -9.63 9.79
C GLU A 123 2.14 -8.18 9.72
N VAL A 124 3.20 -7.84 10.45
CA VAL A 124 3.79 -6.49 10.43
C VAL A 124 4.35 -6.12 9.05
N ILE A 125 4.99 -7.05 8.34
CA ILE A 125 5.46 -6.85 6.97
C ILE A 125 4.29 -6.49 6.06
N LEU A 126 3.21 -7.27 6.09
CA LEU A 126 2.05 -7.04 5.24
C LEU A 126 1.30 -5.75 5.58
N VAL A 127 1.18 -5.41 6.87
CA VAL A 127 0.58 -4.13 7.31
C VAL A 127 1.43 -2.95 6.83
N TYR A 128 2.76 -3.05 6.91
CA TYR A 128 3.64 -1.99 6.40
C TYR A 128 3.54 -1.86 4.88
N ILE A 129 3.55 -2.97 4.12
CA ILE A 129 3.36 -2.95 2.66
C ILE A 129 2.05 -2.26 2.30
N TYR A 130 0.96 -2.63 2.96
CA TYR A 130 -0.35 -2.00 2.79
C TYR A 130 -0.27 -0.50 3.05
N SER A 131 0.28 -0.08 4.19
CA SER A 131 0.38 1.33 4.56
C SER A 131 1.24 2.12 3.58
N MET A 132 2.37 1.58 3.14
CA MET A 132 3.25 2.25 2.18
C MET A 132 2.59 2.38 0.80
N ARG A 133 1.91 1.34 0.31
CA ARG A 133 1.18 1.44 -0.97
C ARG A 133 -0.01 2.38 -0.90
N LEU A 134 -0.72 2.39 0.23
CA LEU A 134 -1.84 3.30 0.45
C LEU A 134 -1.39 4.77 0.51
N HIS A 135 -0.23 5.03 1.11
CA HIS A 135 0.34 6.38 1.27
C HIS A 135 1.43 6.70 0.24
N ASN A 136 1.48 5.98 -0.89
CA ASN A 136 2.45 6.22 -1.97
C ASN A 136 3.89 6.41 -1.48
N GLY A 137 4.31 5.58 -0.52
CA GLY A 137 5.66 5.53 0.01
C GLY A 137 5.97 6.43 1.21
N ASP A 138 5.04 7.27 1.68
CA ASP A 138 5.31 8.20 2.77
C ASP A 138 4.29 8.11 3.92
N LEU A 139 4.71 7.48 5.03
CA LEU A 139 3.91 7.40 6.27
C LEU A 139 3.81 8.75 7.02
N TYR A 140 4.69 9.72 6.72
CA TYR A 140 4.82 10.97 7.46
C TYR A 140 3.89 12.07 6.94
N ASP A 141 3.36 11.93 5.72
CA ASP A 141 2.43 12.90 5.13
C ASP A 141 1.10 12.96 5.90
N TYR A 142 0.54 11.80 6.23
CA TYR A 142 -0.69 11.67 7.02
C TYR A 142 -0.46 10.73 8.21
N PRO A 143 0.27 11.20 9.25
CA PRO A 143 0.76 10.33 10.30
C PRO A 143 -0.34 9.83 11.25
N GLU A 144 -1.39 10.62 11.45
CA GLU A 144 -2.56 10.18 12.24
C GLU A 144 -3.29 9.04 11.54
N ASP A 145 -3.55 9.18 10.24
CA ASP A 145 -4.17 8.14 9.42
C ASP A 145 -3.28 6.90 9.32
N SER A 146 -1.98 7.09 9.07
CA SER A 146 -1.00 6.01 9.06
C SER A 146 -1.00 5.22 10.37
N LEU A 147 -1.02 5.90 11.52
CA LEU A 147 -1.14 5.25 12.83
C LEU A 147 -2.47 4.48 12.97
N ASN A 148 -3.59 5.11 12.62
CA ASN A 148 -4.91 4.47 12.68
C ASN A 148 -4.97 3.20 11.82
N ILE A 149 -4.39 3.24 10.62
CA ILE A 149 -4.29 2.08 9.71
C ILE A 149 -3.41 0.99 10.32
N ILE A 150 -2.20 1.33 10.77
CA ILE A 150 -1.27 0.36 11.36
C ILE A 150 -1.91 -0.33 12.57
N PHE A 151 -2.56 0.42 13.47
CA PHE A 151 -3.17 -0.13 14.67
C PHE A 151 -4.48 -0.87 14.41
N SER A 152 -5.29 -0.45 13.44
CA SER A 152 -6.53 -1.13 13.09
C SER A 152 -6.29 -2.44 12.34
N LEU A 153 -5.25 -2.50 11.50
CA LEU A 153 -4.93 -3.70 10.73
C LEU A 153 -4.08 -4.71 11.52
N SER A 154 -3.12 -4.25 12.31
CA SER A 154 -2.22 -5.14 13.05
C SER A 154 -2.79 -5.54 14.40
N LYS A 155 -3.32 -6.76 14.50
CA LYS A 155 -3.65 -7.40 15.78
C LYS A 155 -2.39 -7.63 16.60
N SER A 156 -1.27 -8.00 15.99
CA SER A 156 -0.05 -8.27 16.77
C SER A 156 0.55 -6.99 17.37
N LEU A 157 0.39 -5.81 16.78
CA LEU A 157 0.91 -4.56 17.34
C LEU A 157 -0.08 -3.88 18.30
N SER A 158 -1.39 -3.99 18.05
CA SER A 158 -2.44 -3.37 18.88
C SER A 158 -2.85 -4.23 20.07
N GLN A 159 -2.72 -5.56 19.96
CA GLN A 159 -3.17 -6.52 20.96
C GLN A 159 -2.01 -7.47 21.35
N ASN A 160 -2.16 -8.16 22.48
CA ASN A 160 -1.23 -9.23 22.87
C ASN A 160 -1.55 -10.53 22.10
N TYR A 161 -1.60 -10.46 20.77
CA TYR A 161 -1.95 -11.56 19.90
C TYR A 161 -0.69 -12.23 19.31
N MET A 162 -0.76 -13.54 19.14
CA MET A 162 0.29 -14.38 18.53
C MET A 162 -0.38 -15.25 17.47
N PHE A 163 -0.01 -15.07 16.21
CA PHE A 163 -0.47 -15.94 15.13
C PHE A 163 0.20 -17.32 15.22
N ASP A 164 -0.50 -18.35 14.76
CA ASP A 164 -0.03 -19.73 14.75
C ASP A 164 0.35 -20.25 13.35
N SER A 165 -0.05 -19.54 12.30
CA SER A 165 0.23 -19.89 10.91
C SER A 165 0.21 -18.67 9.99
N LEU A 166 0.86 -18.78 8.83
CA LEU A 166 0.81 -17.78 7.78
C LEU A 166 -0.60 -17.63 7.19
N SER A 167 -1.34 -18.74 7.08
CA SER A 167 -2.74 -18.73 6.61
C SER A 167 -3.64 -17.87 7.50
N CYS A 168 -3.51 -17.97 8.84
CA CYS A 168 -4.25 -17.13 9.79
C CYS A 168 -3.92 -15.64 9.64
N VAL A 169 -2.65 -15.30 9.37
CA VAL A 169 -2.20 -13.93 9.11
C VAL A 169 -2.89 -13.38 7.86
N ILE A 170 -2.79 -14.09 6.73
CA ILE A 170 -3.33 -13.66 5.44
C ILE A 170 -4.86 -13.53 5.52
N TYR A 171 -5.55 -14.49 6.15
CA TYR A 171 -6.99 -14.43 6.36
C TYR A 171 -7.40 -13.19 7.17
N THR A 172 -6.77 -12.99 8.33
CA THR A 172 -7.09 -11.84 9.21
C THR A 172 -6.87 -10.52 8.50
N LEU A 173 -5.75 -10.38 7.78
CA LEU A 173 -5.44 -9.15 7.08
C LEU A 173 -6.45 -8.90 5.95
N THR A 174 -6.74 -9.92 5.15
CA THR A 174 -7.72 -9.84 4.06
C THR A 174 -9.09 -9.45 4.58
N GLU A 175 -9.53 -10.05 5.69
CA GLU A 175 -10.79 -9.70 6.36
C GLU A 175 -10.80 -8.24 6.83
N ASN A 176 -9.75 -7.79 7.51
CA ASN A 176 -9.63 -6.42 8.02
C ASN A 176 -9.59 -5.39 6.88
N ILE A 177 -8.88 -5.70 5.79
CA ILE A 177 -8.82 -4.86 4.59
C ILE A 177 -10.19 -4.79 3.91
N ASN A 178 -10.88 -5.92 3.75
CA ASN A 178 -12.20 -5.98 3.11
C ASN A 178 -13.26 -5.21 3.90
N ARG A 179 -13.22 -5.24 5.23
CA ARG A 179 -14.10 -4.44 6.09
C ARG A 179 -13.96 -2.93 5.82
N ASN A 180 -12.78 -2.48 5.43
CA ASN A 180 -12.52 -1.10 5.06
C ASN A 180 -12.92 -0.76 3.60
N LYS A 181 -13.40 -1.73 2.79
CA LYS A 181 -13.89 -1.59 1.41
C LYS A 181 -12.91 -1.00 0.38
N LEU A 182 -11.61 -0.98 0.68
CA LEU A 182 -10.61 -0.29 -0.16
C LEU A 182 -9.91 -1.18 -1.19
N VAL A 183 -10.20 -2.49 -1.27
CA VAL A 183 -9.29 -3.45 -1.94
C VAL A 183 -10.03 -4.58 -2.67
N ASN A 184 -9.53 -4.94 -3.85
CA ASN A 184 -9.94 -6.11 -4.63
C ASN A 184 -8.95 -7.29 -4.46
N ALA A 185 -9.33 -8.51 -4.84
CA ALA A 185 -8.47 -9.70 -4.67
C ALA A 185 -7.08 -9.56 -5.33
N SER A 186 -6.97 -8.81 -6.43
CA SER A 186 -5.70 -8.54 -7.12
C SER A 186 -4.71 -7.71 -6.31
N LEU A 187 -5.17 -6.85 -5.40
CA LEU A 187 -4.28 -6.08 -4.54
C LEU A 187 -3.70 -6.93 -3.41
N ILE A 188 -4.47 -7.91 -2.90
CA ILE A 188 -3.94 -8.86 -1.89
C ILE A 188 -2.79 -9.67 -2.51
N THR A 189 -2.97 -10.20 -3.72
CA THR A 189 -1.90 -10.96 -4.39
C THR A 189 -0.67 -10.10 -4.69
N LEU A 190 -0.84 -8.80 -4.97
CA LEU A 190 0.25 -7.83 -5.06
C LEU A 190 1.00 -7.69 -3.72
N TYR A 191 0.29 -7.51 -2.60
CA TYR A 191 0.93 -7.37 -1.29
C TYR A 191 1.68 -8.63 -0.86
N LEU A 192 1.15 -9.82 -1.20
CA LEU A 192 1.86 -11.08 -0.97
C LEU A 192 3.12 -11.16 -1.84
N LYS A 193 3.08 -10.62 -3.08
CA LYS A 193 4.25 -10.58 -3.96
C LYS A 193 5.35 -9.67 -3.41
N ASP A 194 4.98 -8.51 -2.86
CA ASP A 194 5.92 -7.62 -2.18
C ASP A 194 6.59 -8.29 -0.97
N ALA A 195 5.79 -8.99 -0.17
CA ALA A 195 6.29 -9.73 0.97
C ALA A 195 7.30 -10.82 0.55
N GLU A 196 7.08 -11.52 -0.58
CA GLU A 196 8.09 -12.44 -1.13
C GLU A 196 9.42 -11.74 -1.42
N LEU A 197 9.39 -10.59 -2.10
CA LEU A 197 10.60 -9.82 -2.44
C LEU A 197 11.36 -9.39 -1.18
N ILE A 198 10.63 -8.98 -0.14
CA ILE A 198 11.20 -8.62 1.16
C ILE A 198 11.86 -9.85 1.82
N LEU A 199 11.20 -11.01 1.82
CA LEU A 199 11.70 -12.22 2.49
C LEU A 199 12.89 -12.87 1.79
N VAL A 200 12.97 -12.82 0.46
CA VAL A 200 14.09 -13.41 -0.31
C VAL A 200 15.43 -12.71 0.00
N SER A 201 15.40 -11.51 0.56
CA SER A 201 16.58 -10.74 0.96
C SER A 201 17.31 -11.25 2.23
N LYS A 202 17.02 -12.48 2.69
CA LYS A 202 17.49 -13.18 3.90
C LYS A 202 17.06 -12.55 5.23
N ASP A 203 17.28 -11.26 5.38
CA ASP A 203 16.94 -10.46 6.56
C ASP A 203 17.01 -8.97 6.30
N HIS A 204 17.79 -8.56 5.30
CA HIS A 204 18.10 -7.16 5.07
C HIS A 204 16.84 -6.29 4.91
N TYR A 205 15.92 -6.64 4.00
CA TYR A 205 14.69 -5.86 3.80
C TYR A 205 13.70 -5.98 4.95
N VAL A 206 13.67 -7.13 5.66
CA VAL A 206 12.89 -7.27 6.88
C VAL A 206 13.39 -6.28 7.95
N LEU A 207 14.71 -6.20 8.14
CA LEU A 207 15.33 -5.28 9.08
C LEU A 207 15.16 -3.81 8.67
N VAL A 208 15.24 -3.49 7.37
CA VAL A 208 14.97 -2.14 6.83
C VAL A 208 13.56 -1.70 7.20
N LEU A 209 12.56 -2.52 6.85
CA LEU A 209 11.14 -2.24 7.08
C LEU A 209 10.83 -2.07 8.58
N LEU A 210 11.25 -3.02 9.42
CA LEU A 210 10.98 -2.96 10.85
C LEU A 210 11.68 -1.75 11.49
N SER A 211 12.89 -1.43 11.03
CA SER A 211 13.63 -0.24 11.47
C SER A 211 12.94 1.05 11.06
N ASP A 212 12.34 1.08 9.88
CA ASP A 212 11.63 2.23 9.34
C ASP A 212 10.33 2.50 10.08
N LEU A 213 9.52 1.46 10.27
CA LEU A 213 8.32 1.53 11.09
C LEU A 213 8.64 1.96 12.54
N TYR A 214 9.73 1.46 13.12
CA TYR A 214 10.18 1.90 14.44
C TYR A 214 10.52 3.41 14.47
N ARG A 215 11.20 3.93 13.44
CA ARG A 215 11.53 5.36 13.34
C ARG A 215 10.28 6.21 13.17
N PHE A 216 9.34 5.78 12.34
CA PHE A 216 8.04 6.43 12.16
C PHE A 216 7.30 6.54 13.50
N LEU A 217 7.15 5.43 14.24
CA LEU A 217 6.52 5.46 15.57
C LEU A 217 7.27 6.33 16.58
N LYS A 218 8.61 6.34 16.54
CA LYS A 218 9.44 7.22 17.39
C LYS A 218 9.20 8.69 17.06
N TRP A 219 9.09 9.02 15.77
CA TRP A 219 8.79 10.37 15.30
C TRP A 219 7.37 10.77 15.74
N CYS A 220 6.37 9.91 15.53
CA CYS A 220 5.00 10.14 16.00
C CYS A 220 4.94 10.38 17.51
N LYS A 221 5.65 9.56 18.30
CA LYS A 221 5.73 9.77 19.76
C LYS A 221 6.28 11.14 20.14
N LYS A 222 7.27 11.64 19.38
CA LYS A 222 7.92 12.93 19.64
C LYS A 222 7.02 14.12 19.28
N TYR A 223 6.29 14.02 18.16
CA TYR A 223 5.58 15.17 17.59
C TYR A 223 4.04 15.13 17.73
N PHE A 224 3.45 13.99 18.10
CA PHE A 224 1.99 13.82 18.32
C PHE A 224 1.60 13.34 19.74
N PRO A 225 2.31 13.70 20.82
CA PRO A 225 2.14 13.05 22.13
C PRO A 225 0.76 13.23 22.79
N SER A 226 -0.06 14.20 22.37
CA SER A 226 -1.23 14.67 23.13
C SER A 226 -2.57 14.75 22.38
N LYS A 227 -2.63 14.53 21.05
CA LYS A 227 -3.90 14.62 20.30
C LYS A 227 -4.70 13.32 20.15
N LEU A 228 -4.05 12.15 20.20
CA LEU A 228 -4.72 10.87 19.90
C LEU A 228 -4.94 9.94 21.11
N GLY A 229 -4.41 10.24 22.30
CA GLY A 229 -4.42 9.28 23.42
C GLY A 229 -3.62 7.99 23.17
N MET A 230 -2.89 7.90 22.05
CA MET A 230 -2.19 6.70 21.60
C MET A 230 -0.75 6.57 22.13
N ALA A 231 -0.23 7.55 22.88
CA ALA A 231 1.16 7.54 23.35
C ALA A 231 1.57 6.25 24.10
N PRO A 232 0.73 5.66 24.99
CA PRO A 232 1.04 4.38 25.62
C PRO A 232 1.09 3.21 24.62
N ALA A 233 0.18 3.19 23.64
CA ALA A 233 0.14 2.18 22.59
C ALA A 233 1.41 2.26 21.73
N ILE A 234 1.74 3.46 21.22
CA ILE A 234 2.97 3.72 20.45
C ILE A 234 4.20 3.24 21.20
N TYR A 235 4.32 3.54 22.49
CA TYR A 235 5.47 3.10 23.29
C TYR A 235 5.57 1.58 23.43
N LYS A 236 4.45 0.89 23.70
CA LYS A 236 4.41 -0.59 23.77
C LYS A 236 4.77 -1.21 22.43
N THR A 237 4.25 -0.67 21.34
CA THR A 237 4.51 -1.13 19.98
C THR A 237 5.96 -0.92 19.57
N MET A 238 6.55 0.23 19.92
CA MET A 238 7.98 0.47 19.70
C MET A 238 8.85 -0.58 20.41
N LYS A 239 8.51 -0.98 21.65
CA LYS A 239 9.23 -2.08 22.34
C LYS A 239 9.05 -3.41 21.62
N LYS A 240 7.83 -3.71 21.16
CA LYS A 240 7.52 -4.94 20.42
C LYS A 240 8.28 -5.01 19.09
N LEU A 241 8.33 -3.91 18.34
CA LEU A 241 9.13 -3.80 17.12
C LEU A 241 10.61 -3.95 17.40
N TYR A 242 11.12 -3.34 18.47
CA TYR A 242 12.53 -3.49 18.84
C TYR A 242 12.89 -4.95 19.14
N PHE A 243 11.99 -5.69 19.79
CA PHE A 243 12.10 -7.15 19.94
C PHE A 243 12.03 -7.88 18.60
N TYR A 244 11.10 -7.54 17.70
CA TYR A 244 11.00 -8.15 16.37
C TYR A 244 12.25 -7.91 15.51
N ILE A 245 12.86 -6.73 15.59
CA ILE A 245 14.12 -6.42 14.89
C ILE A 245 15.25 -7.33 15.41
N ALA A 246 15.36 -7.50 16.73
CA ALA A 246 16.35 -8.39 17.32
C ALA A 246 16.09 -9.87 16.96
N PHE A 247 14.81 -10.30 16.99
CA PHE A 247 14.40 -11.64 16.57
C PHE A 247 14.75 -11.88 15.11
N ALA A 248 14.41 -10.96 14.20
CA ALA A 248 14.65 -11.10 12.77
C ALA A 248 16.14 -11.18 12.43
N LYS A 249 16.98 -10.45 13.15
CA LYS A 249 18.43 -10.52 13.01
C LYS A 249 18.99 -11.90 13.40
N GLN A 250 18.44 -12.51 14.44
CA GLN A 250 18.95 -13.79 14.96
C GLN A 250 18.35 -15.01 14.23
N PHE A 251 17.07 -14.95 13.86
CA PHE A 251 16.31 -16.04 13.25
C PHE A 251 15.95 -15.74 11.78
N SER A 252 16.88 -15.14 11.05
CA SER A 252 16.71 -14.73 9.65
C SER A 252 16.31 -15.88 8.72
N TYR A 253 16.89 -17.07 8.96
CA TYR A 253 16.56 -18.27 8.20
C TYR A 253 15.10 -18.68 8.37
N ASN A 254 14.59 -18.73 9.61
CA ASN A 254 13.20 -19.09 9.89
C ASN A 254 12.21 -18.14 9.21
N ILE A 255 12.51 -16.84 9.23
CA ILE A 255 11.69 -15.83 8.54
C ILE A 255 11.76 -16.03 7.02
N SER A 256 12.95 -16.27 6.47
CA SER A 256 13.14 -16.51 5.04
C SER A 256 12.42 -17.77 4.55
N GLU A 257 12.35 -18.82 5.37
CA GLU A 257 11.67 -20.08 5.04
C GLU A 257 10.17 -19.89 4.76
N ILE A 258 9.54 -18.91 5.40
CA ILE A 258 8.13 -18.54 5.16
C ILE A 258 7.91 -18.12 3.70
N SER A 259 8.93 -17.63 3.00
CA SER A 259 8.79 -17.22 1.59
C SER A 259 8.28 -18.33 0.69
N LEU A 260 8.63 -19.60 0.97
CA LEU A 260 8.18 -20.75 0.20
C LEU A 260 6.70 -21.04 0.41
N GLU A 261 6.25 -21.00 1.68
CA GLU A 261 4.82 -21.15 2.02
C GLU A 261 4.01 -20.00 1.43
N LEU A 262 4.51 -18.76 1.55
CA LEU A 262 3.89 -17.56 0.99
C LEU A 262 3.73 -17.66 -0.52
N TYR A 263 4.77 -18.09 -1.22
CA TYR A 263 4.75 -18.31 -2.67
C TYR A 263 3.70 -19.34 -3.09
N SER A 264 3.61 -20.46 -2.36
CA SER A 264 2.61 -21.49 -2.60
C SER A 264 1.18 -20.93 -2.43
N ILE A 265 0.92 -20.22 -1.32
CA ILE A 265 -0.39 -19.63 -1.04
C ILE A 265 -0.74 -18.57 -2.10
N ARG A 266 0.19 -17.67 -2.44
CA ARG A 266 -0.06 -16.62 -3.44
C ARG A 266 -0.38 -17.21 -4.81
N ASN A 267 0.40 -18.19 -5.27
CA ASN A 267 0.15 -18.82 -6.57
C ASN A 267 -1.21 -19.50 -6.62
N LYS A 268 -1.61 -20.18 -5.54
CA LYS A 268 -2.95 -20.75 -5.44
C LYS A 268 -4.04 -19.67 -5.57
N MET A 269 -3.90 -18.55 -4.87
CA MET A 269 -4.84 -17.42 -4.98
C MET A 269 -4.89 -16.82 -6.39
N VAL A 270 -3.74 -16.72 -7.06
CA VAL A 270 -3.66 -16.21 -8.44
C VAL A 270 -4.41 -17.14 -9.41
N GLU A 271 -4.20 -18.44 -9.31
CA GLU A 271 -4.89 -19.41 -10.17
C GLU A 271 -6.40 -19.46 -9.89
N GLU A 272 -6.82 -19.42 -8.62
CA GLU A 272 -8.23 -19.31 -8.24
C GLU A 272 -8.87 -18.03 -8.80
N SER A 273 -8.17 -16.89 -8.74
CA SER A 273 -8.65 -15.64 -9.30
C SER A 273 -8.78 -15.70 -10.82
N LYS A 274 -7.87 -16.37 -11.53
CA LYS A 274 -7.96 -16.55 -13.00
C LYS A 274 -9.20 -17.36 -13.36
N LEU A 275 -9.43 -18.47 -12.66
CA LEU A 275 -10.60 -19.33 -12.87
C LEU A 275 -11.91 -18.58 -12.63
N ILE A 276 -12.00 -17.81 -11.53
CA ILE A 276 -13.19 -17.00 -11.21
C ILE A 276 -13.44 -15.96 -12.31
N ASN A 277 -12.40 -15.30 -12.81
CA ASN A 277 -12.53 -14.30 -13.87
C ASN A 277 -12.97 -14.93 -15.21
N GLN A 278 -12.44 -16.11 -15.55
CA GLN A 278 -12.89 -16.85 -16.74
C GLN A 278 -14.38 -17.19 -16.63
N GLN A 279 -14.81 -17.75 -15.49
CA GLN A 279 -16.22 -18.08 -15.25
C GLN A 279 -17.13 -16.86 -15.32
N ARG A 280 -16.68 -15.71 -14.79
CA ARG A 280 -17.42 -14.44 -14.90
C ARG A 280 -17.60 -14.00 -16.35
N ASN A 281 -16.53 -14.03 -17.13
CA ASN A 281 -16.58 -13.67 -18.55
C ASN A 281 -17.52 -14.59 -19.34
N ASP A 282 -17.50 -15.89 -19.07
CA ASP A 282 -18.40 -16.86 -19.70
C ASP A 282 -19.86 -16.58 -19.35
N ILE A 283 -20.15 -16.24 -18.09
CA ILE A 283 -21.51 -15.88 -17.63
C ILE A 283 -21.96 -14.58 -18.31
N GLU A 284 -21.11 -13.55 -18.36
CA GLU A 284 -21.42 -12.27 -19.01
C GLU A 284 -21.70 -12.45 -20.50
N ALA A 285 -20.87 -13.21 -21.21
CA ALA A 285 -21.09 -13.53 -22.62
C ALA A 285 -22.42 -14.28 -22.84
N ASN A 286 -22.75 -15.23 -21.98
CA ASN A 286 -24.03 -15.95 -22.03
C ASN A 286 -25.23 -15.02 -21.79
N LEU A 287 -25.12 -14.09 -20.83
CA LEU A 287 -26.17 -13.11 -20.53
C LEU A 287 -26.38 -12.13 -21.70
N GLU A 288 -25.32 -11.69 -22.37
CA GLU A 288 -25.41 -10.84 -23.56
C GLU A 288 -26.10 -11.57 -24.72
N GLN A 289 -25.73 -12.83 -24.96
CA GLN A 289 -26.39 -13.65 -25.98
C GLN A 289 -27.89 -13.84 -25.69
N LEU A 290 -28.26 -14.03 -24.43
CA LEU A 290 -29.67 -14.14 -24.04
C LEU A 290 -30.43 -12.83 -24.26
N LYS A 291 -29.84 -11.68 -23.92
CA LYS A 291 -30.42 -10.35 -24.19
C LYS A 291 -30.64 -10.12 -25.67
N LEU A 292 -29.66 -10.44 -26.52
CA LEU A 292 -29.77 -10.32 -27.97
C LEU A 292 -30.87 -11.20 -28.54
N LYS A 293 -30.99 -12.45 -28.07
CA LYS A 293 -32.08 -13.36 -28.47
C LYS A 293 -33.46 -12.85 -28.06
N GLN A 294 -33.58 -12.24 -26.87
CA GLN A 294 -34.84 -11.64 -26.42
C GLN A 294 -35.23 -10.41 -27.25
N GLN A 295 -34.28 -9.53 -27.57
CA GLN A 295 -34.53 -8.36 -28.42
C GLN A 295 -34.96 -8.75 -29.84
N GLN A 296 -34.32 -9.77 -30.42
CA GLN A 296 -34.72 -10.30 -31.73
C GLN A 296 -36.14 -10.89 -31.71
N LYS A 297 -36.55 -11.52 -30.59
CA LYS A 297 -37.88 -12.11 -30.46
C LYS A 297 -38.98 -11.05 -30.36
N VAL A 298 -38.75 -9.96 -29.62
CA VAL A 298 -39.68 -8.81 -29.51
C VAL A 298 -39.87 -8.13 -30.87
N LEU A 299 -38.78 -7.93 -31.64
CA LEU A 299 -38.85 -7.34 -32.98
C LEU A 299 -39.68 -8.16 -33.98
N ILE A 300 -39.72 -9.48 -33.83
CA ILE A 300 -40.54 -10.36 -34.70
C ILE A 300 -42.01 -10.29 -34.32
N GLU A 301 -42.33 -10.14 -33.03
CA GLU A 301 -43.71 -10.02 -32.53
C GLU A 301 -44.35 -8.66 -32.88
N GLU A 302 -43.57 -7.60 -33.09
CA GLU A 302 -44.08 -6.27 -33.51
C GLU A 302 -44.38 -6.14 -35.02
N ILE A 303 -44.02 -7.15 -35.83
CA ILE A 303 -44.19 -7.16 -37.30
C ILE A 303 -45.45 -7.98 -37.74
N HIS A 304 -46.26 -8.45 -36.79
CA HIS A 304 -47.53 -9.15 -37.04
C HIS A 304 -48.70 -8.43 -36.36
#